data_AF-A0A2D5HBL8-F1
#
_entry.id   AF-A0A2D5HBL8-F1
#
_cell.length_a   1.000
_cell.length_b   1.000
_cell.length_c   1.000
_cell.angle_alpha   90.00
_cell.angle_beta   90.00
_cell.angle_gamma   90.00
#
_symmetry.space_group_name_H-M   'P 1'
#
loop_
_entity.id
_entity.type
_entity.pdbx_description
1 polymer ?
#
loop_
_entity_poly.entity_id
_entity_poly.type
_entity_poly.pdbx_seq_one_letter_code
_entity_poly.pdbx_strand_id
1 'polypeptide(L)'
;MATIVFNAVGSYLGGPIGGAIGSLIGRQVDTALFGSSSRQGPRLAELAVSTSSYGQILPRHFGRMRVAGSILWATDLVEHSE
;
A
#
# COMPACT_ATOMS: atom_id res chain seq x y z
N MET A 1 13.98 -2.11 -12.43
CA MET A 1 14.95 -3.19 -12.62
C MET A 1 15.36 -3.35 -14.09
N ALA A 2 14.51 -3.78 -15.00
CA ALA A 2 14.78 -3.80 -16.44
C ALA A 2 15.27 -2.45 -16.97
N THR A 3 14.76 -1.31 -16.46
CA THR A 3 15.21 0.06 -16.80
C THR A 3 16.72 0.19 -16.69
N ILE A 4 17.29 -0.32 -15.61
CA ILE A 4 18.68 -0.09 -15.26
C ILE A 4 19.57 -1.05 -16.04
N VAL A 5 19.17 -2.32 -16.14
CA VAL A 5 19.90 -3.35 -16.89
C VAL A 5 19.98 -2.98 -18.36
N PHE A 6 18.85 -2.63 -18.96
CA PHE A 6 18.80 -2.28 -20.38
C PHE A 6 19.52 -0.96 -20.64
N ASN A 7 19.47 0.01 -19.72
CA ASN A 7 20.27 1.22 -19.82
C ASN A 7 21.78 0.92 -19.82
N ALA A 8 22.28 0.05 -18.94
CA ALA A 8 23.71 -0.27 -18.88
C ALA A 8 24.20 -1.03 -20.12
N VAL A 9 23.43 -2.04 -20.56
CA VAL A 9 23.73 -2.80 -21.79
C VAL A 9 23.68 -1.88 -23.01
N GLY A 10 22.64 -1.05 -23.09
CA GLY A 10 22.51 -0.06 -24.16
C GLY A 10 23.64 0.97 -24.16
N SER A 11 24.09 1.40 -22.98
CA SER A 11 25.21 2.36 -22.85
C SER A 11 26.55 1.78 -23.28
N TYR A 12 26.80 0.51 -22.94
CA TYR A 12 28.05 -0.17 -23.32
C TYR A 12 28.14 -0.41 -24.82
N LEU A 13 27.01 -0.77 -25.45
CA LEU A 13 26.97 -1.09 -26.89
C LEU A 13 26.81 0.16 -27.77
N GLY A 14 26.11 1.19 -27.30
CA GLY A 14 25.70 2.34 -28.12
C GLY A 14 25.95 3.71 -27.48
N GLY A 15 26.77 3.78 -26.44
CA GLY A 15 27.04 5.02 -25.71
C GLY A 15 25.76 5.61 -25.08
N PRO A 16 25.77 6.90 -24.72
CA PRO A 16 24.67 7.55 -23.99
C PRO A 16 23.28 7.40 -24.67
N ILE A 17 23.24 7.29 -25.99
CA ILE A 17 21.99 7.13 -26.77
C ILE A 17 21.44 5.71 -26.60
N GLY A 18 22.29 4.68 -26.72
CA GLY A 18 21.87 3.30 -26.48
C GLY A 18 21.39 3.10 -25.04
N GLY A 19 22.03 3.79 -24.08
CA GLY A 19 21.58 3.84 -22.70
C GLY A 19 20.19 4.44 -22.51
N ALA A 20 19.95 5.60 -23.13
CA ALA A 20 18.65 6.24 -23.10
C ALA A 20 17.55 5.31 -23.65
N ILE A 21 17.79 4.65 -24.80
CA ILE A 21 16.85 3.68 -25.39
C ILE A 21 16.63 2.49 -24.45
N GLY A 22 17.70 1.93 -23.89
CA GLY A 22 17.62 0.84 -22.94
C GLY A 22 16.82 1.20 -21.67
N SER A 23 17.01 2.41 -21.15
CA SER A 23 16.25 2.90 -20.00
C SER A 23 14.76 3.04 -20.30
N LEU A 24 14.41 3.45 -21.52
CA LEU A 24 13.02 3.60 -21.93
C LEU A 24 12.33 2.23 -22.03
N ILE A 25 12.97 1.26 -22.69
CA ILE A 25 12.44 -0.10 -22.83
C ILE A 25 12.38 -0.79 -21.47
N GLY A 26 13.43 -0.63 -20.67
CA GLY A 26 13.47 -1.25 -19.37
C GLY A 26 12.44 -0.66 -18.40
N ARG A 27 12.07 0.62 -18.52
CA ARG A 27 10.96 1.23 -17.74
C ARG A 27 9.62 0.63 -18.12
N GLN A 28 9.44 0.33 -19.40
CA GLN A 28 8.23 -0.34 -19.89
C GLN A 28 8.11 -1.75 -19.29
N VAL A 29 9.20 -2.52 -19.27
CA VAL A 29 9.23 -3.88 -18.69
C VAL A 29 9.04 -3.84 -17.17
N ASP A 30 9.70 -2.90 -16.49
CA ASP A 30 9.54 -2.76 -15.05
C ASP A 30 8.11 -2.45 -14.63
N THR A 31 7.47 -1.55 -15.36
CA THR A 31 6.09 -1.16 -15.10
C THR A 31 5.13 -2.30 -15.44
N ALA A 32 5.44 -3.10 -16.47
CA ALA A 32 4.63 -4.25 -16.86
C ALA A 32 4.69 -5.39 -15.83
N LEU A 33 5.83 -5.59 -15.16
CA LEU A 33 6.03 -6.68 -14.22
C LEU A 33 5.61 -6.32 -12.79
N PHE A 34 5.94 -5.11 -12.33
CA PHE A 34 5.78 -4.75 -10.93
C PHE A 34 4.65 -3.74 -10.70
N GLY A 35 4.04 -3.24 -11.76
CA GLY A 35 3.15 -2.08 -11.68
C GLY A 35 3.90 -0.80 -11.32
N SER A 36 3.18 0.31 -11.25
CA SER A 36 3.72 1.56 -10.69
C SER A 36 3.63 1.55 -9.16
N SER A 37 4.51 2.30 -8.49
CA SER A 37 4.57 2.43 -7.01
C SER A 37 3.18 2.50 -6.39
N SER A 38 2.79 1.44 -5.69
CA SER A 38 1.46 1.32 -5.09
C SER A 38 1.51 1.73 -3.62
N ARG A 39 0.70 2.72 -3.29
CA ARG A 39 0.60 3.47 -2.03
C ARG A 39 0.26 2.58 -0.84
N GLN A 40 0.88 2.85 0.32
CA GLN A 40 0.61 2.13 1.56
C GLN A 40 -0.73 2.56 2.18
N GLY A 41 -1.53 1.56 2.58
CA GLY A 41 -2.79 1.75 3.30
C GLY A 41 -2.68 1.47 4.80
N PRO A 42 -3.80 1.64 5.54
CA PRO A 42 -3.89 1.33 6.96
C PRO A 42 -3.47 -0.12 7.25
N ARG A 43 -2.70 -0.32 8.32
CA ARG A 43 -2.23 -1.63 8.76
C ARG A 43 -3.02 -2.08 9.97
N LEU A 44 -3.12 -3.41 10.15
CA LEU A 44 -3.68 -3.97 11.37
C LEU A 44 -2.73 -3.64 12.53
N ALA A 45 -3.16 -2.80 13.47
CA ALA A 45 -2.46 -2.62 14.74
C ALA A 45 -2.64 -3.87 15.62
N GLU A 46 -1.77 -4.07 16.63
CA GLU A 46 -1.99 -5.09 17.67
C GLU A 46 -3.38 -4.95 18.29
N LEU A 47 -3.88 -6.02 18.92
CA LEU A 47 -5.30 -6.24 19.24
C LEU A 47 -5.91 -5.14 20.13
N ALA A 48 -6.31 -4.03 19.51
CA ALA A 48 -7.30 -3.09 20.01
C ALA A 48 -8.62 -3.41 19.30
N VAL A 49 -9.44 -4.26 19.92
CA VAL A 49 -10.65 -4.83 19.31
C VAL A 49 -11.69 -3.76 18.96
N SER A 50 -11.75 -2.69 19.75
CA SER A 50 -12.63 -1.54 19.51
C SER A 50 -12.17 -0.35 20.32
N THR A 51 -12.10 0.83 19.70
CA THR A 51 -11.75 2.10 20.37
C THR A 51 -12.80 3.16 20.08
N SER A 52 -12.75 4.29 20.80
CA SER A 52 -13.62 5.47 20.59
C SER A 52 -12.82 6.71 20.18
N SER A 53 -11.60 6.53 19.69
CA SER A 53 -10.72 7.65 19.36
C SER A 53 -11.21 8.42 18.12
N TYR A 54 -11.11 9.74 18.17
CA TYR A 54 -11.41 10.59 17.02
C TYR A 54 -10.31 10.51 15.95
N GLY A 55 -10.67 10.81 14.70
CA GLY A 55 -9.74 10.85 13.56
C GLY A 55 -9.28 9.48 13.08
N GLN A 56 -9.87 8.39 13.57
CA GLN A 56 -9.59 7.06 13.06
C GLN A 56 -10.10 6.90 11.62
N ILE A 57 -9.35 6.16 10.82
CA ILE A 57 -9.71 5.85 9.45
C ILE A 57 -10.89 4.88 9.47
N LEU A 58 -11.91 5.11 8.64
CA LEU A 58 -13.00 4.15 8.43
C LEU A 58 -12.51 3.05 7.48
N PRO A 59 -12.27 1.81 7.95
CA PRO A 59 -11.68 0.79 7.12
C PRO A 59 -12.71 0.23 6.12
N ARG A 60 -12.27 -0.04 4.89
CA ARG A 60 -13.09 -0.64 3.84
C ARG A 60 -12.54 -2.02 3.51
N HIS A 61 -13.45 -2.97 3.36
CA HIS A 61 -13.15 -4.39 3.42
C HIS A 61 -13.94 -5.11 2.33
N PHE A 62 -13.31 -6.10 1.67
CA PHE A 62 -13.89 -6.82 0.55
C PHE A 62 -13.75 -8.32 0.79
N GLY A 63 -14.86 -9.06 0.63
CA GLY A 63 -14.94 -10.48 0.96
C GLY A 63 -15.49 -10.75 2.36
N ARG A 64 -15.39 -12.00 2.82
CA ARG A 64 -15.86 -12.39 4.16
C ARG A 64 -14.72 -12.31 5.16
N MET A 65 -14.86 -11.42 6.14
CA MET A 65 -13.82 -11.12 7.12
C MET A 65 -14.41 -10.59 8.42
N ARG A 66 -13.72 -10.85 9.53
CA ARG A 66 -14.04 -10.29 10.86
C ARG A 66 -13.16 -9.09 11.12
N VAL A 67 -13.76 -8.00 11.60
CA VAL A 67 -13.09 -6.70 11.76
C VAL A 67 -13.54 -6.06 13.07
N ALA A 68 -12.61 -5.38 13.73
CA ALA A 68 -12.84 -4.46 14.83
C ALA A 68 -13.66 -3.22 14.40
N GLY A 69 -14.67 -2.82 15.17
CA GLY A 69 -15.41 -1.58 14.96
C GLY A 69 -14.97 -0.47 15.91
N SER A 70 -15.34 0.78 15.64
CA SER A 70 -15.20 1.87 16.60
C SER A 70 -16.50 2.08 17.38
N ILE A 71 -16.39 2.38 18.67
CA ILE A 71 -17.54 2.72 19.52
C ILE A 71 -18.03 4.11 19.12
N LEU A 72 -19.29 4.18 18.72
CA LEU A 72 -19.99 5.42 18.41
C LEU A 72 -21.23 5.45 19.30
N TRP A 73 -21.39 6.54 20.07
CA TRP A 73 -22.53 6.74 20.96
C TRP A 73 -22.70 5.62 22.01
N ALA A 74 -21.90 5.69 23.07
CA ALA A 74 -22.14 4.91 24.28
C ALA A 74 -23.10 5.68 25.21
N THR A 75 -24.08 4.99 25.79
CA THR A 75 -24.87 5.54 26.89
C THR A 75 -24.06 5.49 28.19
N ASP A 76 -24.52 6.21 29.21
CA ASP A 76 -23.97 6.10 30.55
C ASP A 76 -24.17 4.69 31.12
N LEU A 77 -23.32 4.33 32.09
CA LEU A 77 -23.41 3.04 32.77
C LEU A 77 -24.68 2.97 33.61
N VAL A 78 -25.38 1.83 33.53
CA VAL A 78 -26.52 1.52 34.39
C VAL A 78 -26.09 0.46 35.40
N GLU A 79 -25.99 0.86 36.66
CA GLU A 79 -25.62 -0.01 37.76
C GLU A 79 -26.84 -0.84 38.21
N HIS A 80 -26.62 -2.14 38.41
CA HIS A 80 -27.62 -3.04 38.97
C HIS A 80 -27.02 -3.68 40.22
N SER A 81 -27.67 -3.51 41.37
CA SER A 81 -27.35 -4.26 42.58
C SER A 81 -27.89 -5.68 42.46
N GLU A 82 -27.08 -6.67 42.80
CA GLU A 82 -27.49 -8.08 42.90
C GLU A 82 -28.66 -8.28 43.89
#